data_AF-A0A096MIB4-F1
#
_entry.id   AF-A0A096MIB4-F1
#
_cell.length_a   1.000
_cell.length_b   1.000
_cell.length_c   1.000
_cell.angle_alpha   90.00
_cell.angle_beta   90.00
_cell.angle_gamma   90.00
#
_symmetry.space_group_name_H-M   'P 1'
#
loop_
_entity.id
_entity.type
_entity.pdbx_description
1 polymer ?
#
loop_
_entity_poly.entity_id
_entity_poly.type
_entity_poly.pdbx_seq_one_letter_code
_entity_poly.pdbx_strand_id
1 'polypeptide(L)'
;MNLELDFLLGTFPSDSSEGSDLRGLAFFRPMSIKLQQANGTSDKEAGQWWVVEECSSVLTSGEQKCHSIEIVVFNDKVSPSSLGFLAGHGIVGLYMSVVLVIGKFVREFFNGISRSIMFEELPCVDRVLKLCTDIFVVRETGEMELEETLFEKLIFLYRSPETMIKMTREKKDS
;
A
#
# COMPACT_ATOMS: atom_id res chain seq x y z
N MET A 1 63.44 -10.65 36.18
CA MET A 1 63.54 -11.60 35.06
C MET A 1 63.04 -12.99 35.45
N ASN A 2 61.81 -13.09 35.98
CA ASN A 2 61.15 -14.38 36.24
C ASN A 2 59.61 -14.15 36.27
N LEU A 3 59.07 -13.47 35.24
CA LEU A 3 57.62 -13.28 35.09
C LEU A 3 57.04 -14.16 33.95
N GLU A 4 57.83 -15.08 33.42
CA GLU A 4 57.50 -15.84 32.21
C GLU A 4 57.30 -17.35 32.45
N LEU A 5 57.19 -17.78 33.71
CA LEU A 5 56.99 -19.20 34.06
C LEU A 5 55.77 -19.51 34.93
N ASP A 6 55.01 -18.52 35.40
CA ASP A 6 53.81 -18.78 36.21
C ASP A 6 52.55 -19.07 35.37
N PHE A 7 52.59 -18.86 34.05
CA PHE A 7 51.44 -19.16 33.18
C PHE A 7 51.34 -20.64 32.80
N LEU A 8 52.37 -21.45 33.07
CA LEU A 8 52.45 -22.87 32.65
C LEU A 8 52.19 -23.89 33.76
N LEU A 9 52.09 -23.50 35.03
CA LEU A 9 51.66 -24.39 36.11
C LEU A 9 50.41 -23.83 36.77
N GLY A 10 49.27 -24.44 36.47
CA GLY A 10 47.95 -24.05 36.98
C GLY A 10 47.84 -24.19 38.50
N THR A 11 48.24 -23.14 39.21
CA THR A 11 47.80 -22.87 40.58
C THR A 11 47.36 -21.43 40.67
N PHE A 12 46.08 -21.18 40.38
CA PHE A 12 45.44 -19.90 40.69
C PHE A 12 44.91 -19.94 42.14
N PRO A 13 45.17 -18.89 42.95
CA PRO A 13 44.47 -18.71 44.21
C PRO A 13 43.00 -18.41 43.91
N SER A 14 42.10 -19.02 44.68
CA SER A 14 40.67 -18.84 44.55
C SER A 14 40.27 -17.38 44.76
N ASP A 15 40.02 -16.65 43.68
CA ASP A 15 39.19 -15.45 43.70
C ASP A 15 37.91 -15.67 42.89
N SER A 16 36.80 -15.33 43.53
CA SER A 16 35.46 -15.88 43.25
C SER A 16 34.69 -15.12 42.17
N SER A 17 35.37 -14.45 41.24
CA SER A 17 34.73 -13.63 40.20
C SER A 17 35.01 -14.03 38.73
N GLU A 18 35.92 -14.98 38.45
CA GLU A 18 36.26 -15.41 37.08
C GLU A 18 35.28 -16.42 36.45
N GLY A 19 34.31 -16.95 37.20
CA GLY A 19 33.39 -17.99 36.71
C GLY A 19 32.33 -17.50 35.70
N SER A 20 32.09 -16.20 35.63
CA SER A 20 31.03 -15.59 34.81
C SER A 20 31.45 -15.43 33.35
N ASP A 21 32.70 -15.03 33.12
CA ASP A 21 33.23 -14.73 31.78
C ASP A 21 33.52 -16.00 30.97
N LEU A 22 33.97 -17.07 31.64
CA LEU A 22 34.21 -18.38 31.02
C LEU A 22 32.93 -19.03 30.47
N ARG A 23 31.76 -18.73 31.05
CA ARG A 23 30.47 -19.22 30.53
C ARG A 23 30.04 -18.51 29.25
N GLY A 24 30.38 -17.22 29.09
CA GLY A 24 30.13 -16.48 27.87
C GLY A 24 30.99 -16.96 26.70
N LEU A 25 32.20 -17.43 27.01
CA LEU A 25 33.16 -17.92 26.01
C LEU A 25 32.89 -19.36 25.55
N ALA A 26 32.10 -20.15 26.29
CA ALA A 26 31.73 -21.51 25.94
C ALA A 26 30.87 -21.62 24.65
N PHE A 27 30.25 -20.52 24.23
CA PHE A 27 29.49 -20.45 22.98
C PHE A 27 30.39 -20.39 21.73
N PHE A 28 31.61 -19.87 21.87
CA PHE A 28 32.50 -19.66 20.74
C PHE A 28 33.35 -20.90 20.48
N ARG A 29 33.59 -21.17 19.19
CA ARG A 29 34.48 -22.25 18.77
C ARG A 29 35.94 -21.83 18.97
N PRO A 30 36.83 -22.74 19.42
CA PRO A 30 38.21 -22.39 19.71
C PRO A 30 38.98 -22.06 18.43
N MET A 31 39.82 -21.01 18.49
CA MET A 31 40.63 -20.54 17.36
C MET A 31 42.13 -20.65 17.67
N SER A 32 42.90 -21.06 16.68
CA SER A 32 44.37 -21.09 16.70
C SER A 32 44.93 -19.96 15.85
N ILE A 33 45.92 -19.25 16.39
CA ILE A 33 46.61 -18.15 15.71
C ILE A 33 48.08 -18.54 15.49
N LYS A 34 48.56 -18.45 14.26
CA LYS A 34 49.94 -18.77 13.87
C LYS A 34 50.54 -17.62 13.08
N LEU A 35 51.79 -17.24 13.37
CA LEU A 35 52.55 -16.28 12.58
C LEU A 35 53.39 -17.03 11.55
N GLN A 36 53.21 -16.74 10.27
CA GLN A 36 53.98 -17.35 9.18
C GLN A 36 54.88 -16.32 8.52
N GLN A 37 56.11 -16.71 8.19
CA GLN A 37 57.10 -15.85 7.54
C GLN A 37 57.44 -16.40 6.15
N ALA A 38 57.60 -15.51 5.18
CA ALA A 38 58.02 -15.87 3.83
C ALA A 38 59.47 -16.37 3.84
N ASN A 39 59.73 -17.56 3.29
CA ASN A 39 61.08 -18.04 3.05
C ASN A 39 61.70 -17.28 1.87
N GLY A 40 62.33 -16.13 2.16
CA GLY A 40 63.12 -15.36 1.20
C GLY A 40 64.61 -15.62 1.38
N THR A 41 65.27 -16.17 0.37
CA THR A 41 66.73 -16.16 0.27
C THR A 41 67.21 -14.71 0.11
N SER A 42 67.88 -14.21 1.14
CA SER A 42 68.71 -13.00 1.18
C SER A 42 68.08 -11.67 0.74
N ASP A 43 68.02 -10.77 1.73
CA ASP A 43 67.88 -9.32 1.67
C ASP A 43 66.50 -8.68 1.39
N LYS A 44 66.06 -7.97 2.45
CA LYS A 44 64.93 -7.02 2.61
C LYS A 44 63.58 -7.65 2.97
N GLU A 45 63.25 -7.49 4.26
CA GLU A 45 61.94 -7.72 4.92
C GLU A 45 61.19 -8.98 4.44
N ALA A 46 61.46 -10.10 5.11
CA ALA A 46 60.62 -11.28 4.97
C ALA A 46 59.18 -10.93 5.37
N GLY A 47 58.25 -11.00 4.41
CA GLY A 47 56.83 -10.73 4.66
C GLY A 47 56.29 -11.69 5.72
N GLN A 48 55.57 -11.15 6.70
CA GLN A 48 54.93 -11.91 7.78
C GLN A 48 53.41 -11.75 7.70
N TRP A 49 52.65 -12.82 7.92
CA TRP A 49 51.18 -12.76 8.01
C TRP A 49 50.66 -13.68 9.12
N TRP A 50 49.50 -13.32 9.64
CA TRP A 50 48.78 -14.13 10.63
C TRP A 50 47.87 -15.13 9.92
N VAL A 51 47.91 -16.37 10.39
CA VAL A 51 47.02 -17.45 9.97
C VAL A 51 46.11 -17.77 11.15
N VAL A 52 44.81 -17.64 10.94
CA VAL A 52 43.77 -17.94 11.94
C VAL A 52 42.99 -19.15 11.46
N GLU A 53 42.95 -20.19 12.28
CA GLU A 53 42.28 -21.45 11.98
C GLU A 53 41.27 -21.75 13.09
N GLU A 54 40.12 -22.28 12.69
CA GLU A 54 39.08 -22.72 13.60
C GLU A 54 39.28 -24.21 13.89
N CYS A 55 39.38 -24.57 15.17
CA CYS A 55 39.58 -25.94 15.59
C CYS A 55 38.26 -26.53 16.06
N SER A 56 37.79 -27.60 15.42
CA SER A 56 36.57 -28.28 15.85
C SER A 56 36.91 -29.47 16.74
N SER A 57 36.33 -29.53 17.94
CA SER A 57 36.39 -30.70 18.82
C SER A 57 35.30 -31.70 18.43
N VAL A 58 35.33 -32.20 17.20
CA VAL A 58 34.43 -33.30 16.83
C VAL A 58 34.89 -34.55 17.58
N LEU A 59 34.03 -35.09 18.45
CA LEU A 59 34.22 -36.27 19.29
C LEU A 59 34.42 -37.60 18.52
N THR A 60 34.69 -37.54 17.21
CA THR A 60 34.92 -38.71 16.38
C THR A 60 36.40 -38.79 16.01
N SER A 61 37.13 -39.58 16.79
CA SER A 61 38.54 -39.96 16.57
C SER A 61 39.58 -38.85 16.77
N GLY A 62 40.05 -38.68 18.02
CA GLY A 62 41.47 -38.52 18.42
C GLY A 62 42.38 -37.45 17.81
N GLU A 63 42.01 -36.78 16.72
CA GLU A 63 42.82 -35.81 16.00
C GLU A 63 42.06 -34.47 15.95
N GLN A 64 42.55 -33.48 16.68
CA GLN A 64 42.06 -32.10 16.54
C GLN A 64 42.50 -31.56 15.18
N LYS A 65 41.57 -31.50 14.24
CA LYS A 65 41.81 -30.97 12.90
C LYS A 65 41.34 -29.52 12.83
N CYS A 66 42.27 -28.59 12.71
CA CYS A 66 41.97 -27.17 12.53
C CYS A 66 41.83 -26.86 11.04
N HIS A 67 40.79 -26.11 10.69
CA HIS A 67 40.39 -25.79 9.32
C HIS A 67 40.09 -24.28 9.16
N SER A 68 39.73 -23.87 7.94
CA SER A 68 39.31 -22.48 7.63
C SER A 68 38.09 -22.08 8.44
N ILE A 69 38.00 -20.79 8.78
CA ILE A 69 36.91 -20.21 9.56
C ILE A 69 35.58 -20.29 8.79
N GLU A 70 34.54 -20.81 9.42
CA GLU A 70 33.18 -20.84 8.88
C GLU A 70 32.29 -19.81 9.60
N ILE A 71 31.70 -18.88 8.84
CA ILE A 71 30.80 -17.85 9.39
C ILE A 71 29.39 -18.08 8.87
N VAL A 72 28.45 -18.32 9.79
CA VAL A 72 27.02 -18.41 9.48
C VAL A 72 26.37 -17.06 9.76
N VAL A 73 25.84 -16.41 8.73
CA VAL A 73 25.16 -15.11 8.84
C VAL A 73 23.67 -15.29 8.58
N PHE A 74 22.84 -14.86 9.52
CA PHE A 74 21.40 -14.72 9.32
C PHE A 74 21.11 -13.30 8.81
N ASN A 75 20.64 -13.22 7.57
CA ASN A 75 20.25 -11.95 6.98
C ASN A 75 18.73 -11.85 6.93
N ASP A 76 18.17 -10.92 7.70
CA ASP A 76 16.74 -10.66 7.70
C ASP A 76 16.31 -9.91 6.43
N LYS A 77 15.14 -10.27 5.92
CA LYS A 77 14.55 -9.60 4.77
C LYS A 77 14.00 -8.24 5.21
N VAL A 78 14.52 -7.17 4.63
CA VAL A 78 13.96 -5.83 4.79
C VAL A 78 13.06 -5.50 3.60
N SER A 79 11.86 -5.00 3.89
CA SER A 79 10.94 -4.50 2.87
C SER A 79 11.40 -3.12 2.37
N PRO A 80 11.38 -2.85 1.05
CA PRO A 80 11.76 -1.54 0.53
C PRO A 80 10.80 -0.45 1.01
N SER A 81 11.34 0.72 1.34
CA SER A 81 10.62 1.86 1.91
C SER A 81 9.45 2.37 1.07
N SER A 82 9.43 2.05 -0.23
CA SER A 82 8.35 2.38 -1.17
C SER A 82 7.05 1.62 -0.91
N LEU A 83 7.11 0.41 -0.35
CA LEU A 83 5.93 -0.41 -0.05
C LEU A 83 5.23 0.02 1.25
N GLY A 84 5.98 0.58 2.21
CA GLY A 84 5.43 1.03 3.49
C GLY A 84 4.50 2.25 3.39
N PHE A 85 4.79 3.17 2.46
CA PHE A 85 3.94 4.34 2.21
C PHE A 85 2.57 3.95 1.61
N LEU A 86 2.58 2.98 0.69
CA LEU A 86 1.37 2.49 0.03
C LEU A 86 0.50 1.64 0.96
N ALA A 87 1.12 0.78 1.78
CA ALA A 87 0.42 -0.20 2.59
C ALA A 87 -0.48 0.41 3.68
N GLY A 88 -0.13 1.58 4.22
CA GLY A 88 -0.92 2.22 5.28
C GLY A 88 -1.82 3.36 4.78
N HIS A 89 -1.21 4.37 4.15
CA HIS A 89 -1.94 5.60 3.80
C HIS A 89 -2.66 5.50 2.45
N GLY A 90 -2.12 4.70 1.52
CA GLY A 90 -2.70 4.51 0.19
C GLY A 90 -4.04 3.78 0.24
N ILE A 91 -4.12 2.68 0.99
CA ILE A 91 -5.36 1.88 1.10
C ILE A 91 -6.48 2.67 1.79
N VAL A 92 -6.15 3.44 2.83
CA VAL A 92 -7.11 4.30 3.53
C VAL A 92 -7.61 5.41 2.61
N GLY A 93 -6.70 6.04 1.85
CA GLY A 93 -7.07 7.05 0.85
C GLY A 93 -7.97 6.49 -0.26
N LEU A 94 -7.65 5.30 -0.77
CA LEU A 94 -8.48 4.59 -1.76
C LEU A 94 -9.87 4.30 -1.21
N TYR A 95 -9.96 3.78 0.02
CA TYR A 95 -11.23 3.48 0.68
C TYR A 95 -12.09 4.75 0.82
N MET A 96 -11.51 5.82 1.36
CA MET A 96 -12.22 7.09 1.53
C MET A 96 -12.66 7.67 0.18
N SER A 97 -11.83 7.60 -0.85
CA SER A 97 -12.18 8.07 -2.21
C SER A 97 -13.39 7.31 -2.78
N VAL A 98 -13.37 5.98 -2.76
CA VAL A 98 -14.48 5.17 -3.29
C VAL A 98 -15.77 5.41 -2.51
N VAL A 99 -15.70 5.44 -1.18
CA VAL A 99 -16.86 5.71 -0.32
C VAL A 99 -17.46 7.09 -0.62
N LEU A 100 -16.62 8.12 -0.79
CA LEU A 100 -17.09 9.46 -1.14
C LEU A 100 -17.72 9.53 -2.53
N VAL A 101 -17.16 8.83 -3.51
CA VAL A 101 -17.72 8.75 -4.87
C VAL A 101 -19.10 8.08 -4.84
N ILE A 102 -19.22 6.93 -4.18
CA ILE A 102 -20.50 6.23 -4.04
C ILE A 102 -21.50 7.08 -3.25
N GLY A 103 -21.06 7.70 -2.16
CA GLY A 103 -21.91 8.58 -1.34
C GLY A 103 -22.41 9.80 -2.10
N LYS A 104 -21.55 10.43 -2.92
CA LYS A 104 -21.94 11.51 -3.83
C LYS A 104 -22.93 11.01 -4.87
N PHE A 105 -22.63 9.90 -5.53
CA PHE A 105 -23.48 9.28 -6.54
C PHE A 105 -24.88 9.04 -5.96
N VAL A 106 -24.98 8.28 -4.86
CA VAL A 106 -26.24 7.98 -4.17
C VAL A 106 -27.00 9.25 -3.80
N ARG A 107 -26.34 10.25 -3.21
CA ARG A 107 -26.97 11.54 -2.88
C ARG A 107 -27.46 12.29 -4.12
N GLU A 108 -26.74 12.19 -5.23
CA GLU A 108 -27.07 12.83 -6.50
C GLU A 108 -28.25 12.14 -7.21
N PHE A 109 -28.47 10.83 -7.05
CA PHE A 109 -29.71 10.18 -7.50
C PHE A 109 -30.93 10.67 -6.71
N PHE A 110 -30.85 10.70 -5.38
CA PHE A 110 -31.99 11.16 -4.56
C PHE A 110 -32.25 12.66 -4.73
N ASN A 111 -31.21 13.48 -4.81
CA ASN A 111 -31.36 14.90 -5.11
C ASN A 111 -31.76 15.15 -6.58
N GLY A 112 -31.41 14.25 -7.49
CA GLY A 112 -31.75 14.29 -8.91
C GLY A 112 -33.23 14.05 -9.16
N ILE A 113 -33.86 13.18 -8.37
CA ILE A 113 -35.32 12.98 -8.41
C ILE A 113 -36.04 14.30 -8.04
N SER A 114 -35.50 15.11 -7.13
CA SER A 114 -36.14 16.40 -6.78
C SER A 114 -36.27 17.37 -7.97
N ARG A 115 -35.37 17.26 -8.97
CA ARG A 115 -35.43 18.05 -10.21
C ARG A 115 -36.41 17.47 -11.24
N SER A 116 -36.72 16.17 -11.17
CA SER A 116 -37.75 15.51 -11.99
C SER A 116 -39.14 15.54 -11.37
N ILE A 117 -39.31 15.88 -10.07
CA ILE A 117 -40.62 16.03 -9.41
C ILE A 117 -41.54 16.99 -10.20
N MET A 118 -40.98 18.06 -10.77
CA MET A 118 -41.70 19.03 -11.62
C MET A 118 -42.31 18.42 -12.89
N PHE A 119 -41.85 17.23 -13.30
CA PHE A 119 -42.23 16.55 -14.53
C PHE A 119 -42.90 15.17 -14.32
N GLU A 120 -42.72 14.52 -13.15
CA GLU A 120 -43.30 13.19 -12.86
C GLU A 120 -44.66 13.25 -12.13
N GLU A 121 -44.97 14.32 -11.40
CA GLU A 121 -46.20 14.46 -10.58
C GLU A 121 -47.29 15.33 -11.25
N LEU A 122 -47.56 15.12 -12.54
CA LEU A 122 -48.59 15.87 -13.28
C LEU A 122 -49.92 15.08 -13.28
N PRO A 123 -51.02 15.60 -12.68
CA PRO A 123 -52.25 14.84 -12.46
C PRO A 123 -53.01 14.51 -13.76
N CYS A 124 -52.94 15.36 -14.80
CA CYS A 124 -53.54 15.11 -16.12
C CYS A 124 -52.68 15.74 -17.25
N VAL A 125 -51.99 14.92 -18.03
CA VAL A 125 -51.10 15.39 -19.12
C VAL A 125 -51.79 15.55 -20.49
N ASP A 126 -53.09 15.25 -20.60
CA ASP A 126 -53.83 15.18 -21.87
C ASP A 126 -53.76 16.46 -22.72
N ARG A 127 -53.71 17.63 -22.10
CA ARG A 127 -53.64 18.91 -22.83
C ARG A 127 -52.28 19.15 -23.47
N VAL A 128 -51.21 18.74 -22.81
CA VAL A 128 -49.84 18.85 -23.34
C VAL A 128 -49.64 17.79 -24.41
N LEU A 129 -50.16 16.57 -24.19
CA LEU A 129 -50.16 15.50 -25.18
C LEU A 129 -50.91 15.93 -26.45
N LYS A 130 -52.10 16.52 -26.31
CA LYS A 130 -52.89 17.03 -27.42
C LYS A 130 -52.16 18.13 -28.20
N LEU A 131 -51.45 19.04 -27.52
CA LEU A 131 -50.63 20.05 -28.19
C LEU A 131 -49.51 19.40 -29.03
N CYS A 132 -48.83 18.37 -28.50
CA CYS A 132 -47.82 17.62 -29.24
C CYS A 132 -48.42 16.88 -30.45
N THR A 133 -49.62 16.31 -30.30
CA THR A 133 -50.34 15.66 -31.42
C THR A 133 -50.78 16.68 -32.47
N ASP A 134 -51.27 17.84 -32.06
CA ASP A 134 -51.67 18.92 -32.98
C ASP A 134 -50.46 19.42 -33.79
N ILE A 135 -49.29 19.57 -33.16
CA ILE A 135 -48.02 19.89 -33.86
C ILE A 135 -47.66 18.80 -34.89
N PHE A 136 -47.82 17.53 -34.52
CA PHE A 136 -47.54 16.42 -35.43
C PHE A 136 -48.47 16.45 -36.66
N VAL A 137 -49.77 16.68 -36.47
CA VAL A 137 -50.75 16.77 -37.57
C VAL A 137 -50.45 17.95 -38.48
N VAL A 138 -50.13 19.12 -37.93
CA VAL A 138 -49.83 20.34 -38.70
C VAL A 138 -48.56 20.18 -39.54
N ARG A 139 -47.60 19.41 -39.03
CA ARG A 139 -46.40 19.03 -39.75
C ARG A 139 -46.68 18.05 -40.89
N GLU A 140 -47.67 17.16 -40.74
CA GLU A 140 -48.14 16.29 -41.83
C GLU A 140 -48.94 17.06 -42.90
N THR A 141 -49.69 18.11 -42.51
CA THR A 141 -50.43 18.95 -43.46
C THR A 141 -49.58 20.02 -44.14
N GLY A 142 -48.38 20.31 -43.61
CA GLY A 142 -47.42 21.25 -44.19
C GLY A 142 -47.73 22.73 -43.94
N GLU A 143 -48.56 23.05 -42.93
CA GLU A 143 -48.87 24.43 -42.54
C GLU A 143 -47.81 25.01 -41.59
N MET A 144 -46.70 25.50 -42.15
CA MET A 144 -45.52 25.93 -41.38
C MET A 144 -45.75 27.13 -40.45
N GLU A 145 -46.61 28.09 -40.81
CA GLU A 145 -46.91 29.24 -39.92
C GLU A 145 -47.65 28.80 -38.64
N LEU A 146 -48.52 27.80 -38.77
CA LEU A 146 -49.27 27.24 -37.65
C LEU A 146 -48.36 26.35 -36.78
N GLU A 147 -47.44 25.60 -37.39
CA GLU A 147 -46.41 24.82 -36.69
C GLU A 147 -45.57 25.73 -35.78
N GLU A 148 -45.06 26.84 -36.31
CA GLU A 148 -44.20 27.77 -35.56
C GLU A 148 -44.93 28.34 -34.33
N THR A 149 -46.19 28.75 -34.50
CA THR A 149 -47.02 29.30 -33.43
C THR A 149 -47.31 28.25 -32.33
N LEU A 150 -47.58 27.00 -32.72
CA LEU A 150 -47.79 25.90 -31.77
C LEU A 150 -46.50 25.52 -31.03
N PHE A 151 -45.35 25.59 -31.71
CA PHE A 151 -44.04 25.28 -31.14
C PHE A 151 -43.60 26.34 -30.12
N GLU A 152 -43.84 27.62 -30.40
CA GLU A 152 -43.59 28.71 -29.45
C GLU A 152 -44.36 28.49 -28.13
N LYS A 153 -45.63 28.09 -28.25
CA LYS A 153 -46.50 27.78 -27.11
C LYS A 153 -45.99 26.61 -26.28
N LEU A 154 -45.45 25.57 -26.93
CA LEU A 154 -44.83 24.43 -26.25
C LEU A 154 -43.58 24.84 -25.47
N ILE A 155 -42.68 25.63 -26.10
CA ILE A 155 -41.47 26.13 -25.45
C ILE A 155 -41.80 27.02 -24.25
N PHE A 156 -42.74 27.95 -24.41
CA PHE A 156 -43.19 28.82 -23.33
C PHE A 156 -43.72 28.01 -22.12
N LEU A 157 -44.51 26.98 -22.40
CA LEU A 157 -45.05 26.09 -21.38
C LEU A 157 -43.95 25.32 -20.63
N TYR A 158 -42.94 24.82 -21.34
CA TYR A 158 -41.79 24.13 -20.71
C TYR A 158 -40.85 25.07 -19.95
N ARG A 159 -40.82 26.37 -20.29
CA ARG A 159 -40.00 27.37 -19.61
C ARG A 159 -40.66 27.91 -18.34
N SER A 160 -41.99 27.81 -18.20
CA SER A 160 -42.75 28.30 -17.04
C SER A 160 -43.45 27.15 -16.29
N PRO A 161 -42.87 26.66 -15.18
CA PRO A 161 -43.48 25.57 -14.42
C PRO A 161 -44.82 25.95 -13.78
N GLU A 162 -45.04 27.23 -13.48
CA GLU A 162 -46.32 27.75 -12.99
C GLU A 162 -47.45 27.56 -14.02
N THR A 163 -47.15 27.77 -15.30
CA THR A 163 -48.10 27.59 -16.41
C THR A 163 -48.32 26.12 -16.71
N MET A 164 -47.26 25.30 -16.65
CA MET A 164 -47.33 23.84 -16.84
C MET A 164 -48.26 23.18 -15.82
N ILE A 165 -48.15 23.54 -14.54
CA ILE A 165 -49.02 23.04 -13.46
C ILE A 165 -50.46 23.51 -13.66
N LYS A 166 -50.66 24.79 -14.01
CA LYS A 166 -52.01 25.34 -14.26
C LYS A 166 -52.70 24.64 -15.43
N MET A 167 -51.94 24.21 -16.43
CA MET A 167 -52.49 23.59 -17.63
C MET A 167 -52.73 22.09 -17.50
N THR A 168 -52.06 21.42 -16.55
CA THR A 168 -52.24 19.99 -16.23
C THR A 168 -53.18 19.71 -15.06
N ARG A 169 -53.70 20.75 -14.39
CA ARG A 169 -54.72 20.61 -13.34
C ARG A 169 -56.08 20.18 -13.91
N GLU A 170 -56.73 19.22 -13.26
CA GLU A 170 -58.09 18.77 -13.59
C GLU A 170 -59.07 19.95 -13.66
N LYS A 171 -59.89 19.99 -14.73
CA LYS A 171 -61.10 20.82 -14.72
C LYS A 171 -62.08 20.13 -13.79
N LYS A 172 -62.39 20.76 -12.65
CA LYS A 172 -63.64 20.44 -11.94
C LYS A 172 -64.77 20.92 -12.82
N ASP A 173 -65.35 20.01 -13.60
CA ASP A 173 -66.65 20.23 -14.21
C ASP A 173 -67.67 20.27 -13.06
N SER A 174 -68.12 21.48 -12.71
CA SER A 174 -69.29 21.74 -11.85
C SER A 174 -70.47 22.12 -12.70
#